data_AF-A0A4Z2I680-F1
#
_entry.id   AF-A0A4Z2I680-F1
#
_cell.length_a   1.000
_cell.length_b   1.000
_cell.length_c   1.000
_cell.angle_alpha   90.00
_cell.angle_beta   90.00
_cell.angle_gamma   90.00
#
_symmetry.space_group_name_H-M   'P 1'
#
loop_
_entity.id
_entity.type
_entity.pdbx_description
1 polymer ?
#
loop_
_entity_poly.entity_id
_entity_poly.type
_entity_poly.pdbx_seq_one_letter_code
_entity_poly.pdbx_strand_id
1 'polypeptide(L)'
;MALPPIFMFQAPGKPAIEVSHFLEWMSLEPQSMVWLPVLHRVAAAESTKHQAKCYVCKQCPIKGFRYRSLKQFNVDICQTCFLTGRTTKGKKLHYPIMEYYTPTTSGEKMRDFAKTLKNKFRSKQYFTKHPQRGYLPVQSVLEAESSET
;
A
#
# COMPACT_ATOMS: atom_id res chain seq x y z
N MET A 1 14.20 -30.84 -12.06
CA MET A 1 13.19 -29.88 -11.58
C MET A 1 13.74 -28.48 -11.79
N ALA A 2 13.28 -27.77 -12.82
CA ALA A 2 13.64 -26.38 -13.02
C ALA A 2 12.83 -25.53 -12.02
N LEU A 3 13.50 -24.66 -11.26
CA LEU A 3 12.82 -23.74 -10.37
C LEU A 3 12.04 -22.70 -11.20
N PRO A 4 10.86 -22.26 -10.75
CA PRO A 4 10.08 -21.26 -11.46
C PRO A 4 10.88 -19.95 -11.62
N PRO A 5 10.65 -19.17 -12.70
CA PRO A 5 11.43 -17.99 -13.08
C PRO A 5 11.54 -16.90 -12.00
N ILE A 6 10.67 -16.96 -10.99
CA ILE A 6 10.59 -16.09 -9.82
C ILE A 6 11.86 -16.18 -8.93
N PHE A 7 12.61 -17.28 -9.01
CA PHE A 7 13.80 -17.55 -8.20
C PHE A 7 15.10 -17.65 -9.02
N MET A 8 15.09 -17.28 -10.30
CA MET A 8 16.32 -17.31 -11.12
C MET A 8 17.24 -16.15 -10.72
N PHE A 9 17.97 -16.38 -9.64
CA PHE A 9 18.92 -15.47 -9.03
C PHE A 9 20.37 -15.85 -9.40
N GLN A 10 20.55 -16.73 -10.38
CA GLN A 10 21.82 -17.41 -10.62
C GLN A 10 22.45 -17.01 -11.96
N ALA A 11 23.63 -16.39 -11.86
CA ALA A 11 24.60 -16.43 -12.95
C ALA A 11 25.05 -17.89 -13.12
N PRO A 12 24.94 -18.50 -14.32
CA PRO A 12 25.28 -19.90 -14.51
C PRO A 12 26.74 -20.15 -14.14
N GLY A 13 26.97 -21.10 -13.21
CA GLY A 13 28.30 -21.62 -12.87
C GLY A 13 29.05 -20.94 -11.71
N LYS A 14 28.47 -19.97 -10.98
CA LYS A 14 29.10 -19.40 -9.77
C LYS A 14 28.31 -19.75 -8.49
N PRO A 15 28.97 -20.24 -7.43
CA PRO A 15 28.30 -20.60 -6.17
C PRO A 15 27.93 -19.40 -5.29
N ALA A 16 28.37 -18.19 -5.64
CA ALA A 16 28.13 -16.96 -4.89
C ALA A 16 27.59 -15.84 -5.79
N ILE A 17 26.66 -15.05 -5.25
CA ILE A 17 26.15 -13.83 -5.89
C ILE A 17 26.91 -12.63 -5.33
N GLU A 18 27.43 -11.79 -6.23
CA GLU A 18 28.04 -10.51 -5.87
C GLU A 18 26.97 -9.45 -5.56
N VAL A 19 27.30 -8.50 -4.69
CA VAL A 19 26.35 -7.45 -4.26
C VAL A 19 25.83 -6.62 -5.43
N SER A 20 26.66 -6.34 -6.44
CA SER A 20 26.27 -5.62 -7.67
C SER A 20 25.13 -6.33 -8.40
N HIS A 21 25.27 -7.63 -8.66
CA HIS A 21 24.23 -8.43 -9.32
C HIS A 21 22.94 -8.49 -8.50
N PHE A 22 23.04 -8.57 -7.17
CA PHE A 22 21.86 -8.51 -6.29
C PHE A 22 21.14 -7.16 -6.40
N LEU A 23 21.89 -6.05 -6.38
CA LEU A 23 21.32 -4.71 -6.47
C LEU A 23 20.69 -4.43 -7.85
N GLU A 24 21.33 -4.87 -8.93
CA GLU A 24 20.77 -4.81 -10.28
C GLU A 24 19.46 -5.59 -10.37
N TRP A 25 19.42 -6.83 -9.87
CA TRP A 25 18.20 -7.62 -9.82
C TRP A 25 17.10 -6.96 -8.98
N MET A 26 17.43 -6.44 -7.80
CA MET A 26 16.48 -5.72 -6.94
C MET A 26 15.89 -4.48 -7.63
N SER A 27 16.68 -3.79 -8.46
CA SER A 27 16.24 -2.60 -9.20
C SER A 27 15.19 -2.91 -10.27
N LEU A 28 15.08 -4.18 -10.69
CA LEU A 28 14.06 -4.67 -11.62
C LEU A 28 12.71 -4.97 -10.93
N GLU A 29 12.58 -4.67 -9.63
CA GLU A 29 11.37 -4.90 -8.83
C GLU A 29 10.82 -6.33 -8.98
N PRO A 30 11.62 -7.37 -8.65
CA PRO A 30 11.27 -8.76 -8.95
C PRO A 30 9.99 -9.18 -8.23
N GLN A 31 9.19 -10.02 -8.89
CA GLN A 31 7.86 -10.44 -8.40
C GLN A 31 7.90 -11.07 -7.01
N SER A 32 8.98 -11.77 -6.65
CA SER A 32 9.22 -12.36 -5.34
C SER A 32 9.49 -11.36 -4.22
N MET A 33 9.82 -10.10 -4.54
CA MET A 33 10.14 -9.05 -3.57
C MET A 33 9.06 -7.96 -3.48
N VAL A 34 8.01 -8.01 -4.30
CA VAL A 34 6.90 -7.02 -4.31
C VAL A 34 6.20 -6.90 -2.94
N TRP A 35 6.25 -7.93 -2.09
CA TRP A 35 5.69 -7.88 -0.74
C TRP A 35 6.56 -7.11 0.26
N LEU A 36 7.86 -6.95 0.00
CA LEU A 36 8.81 -6.36 0.96
C LEU A 36 8.47 -4.90 1.32
N PRO A 37 8.13 -4.01 0.36
CA PRO A 37 7.63 -2.67 0.69
C PRO A 37 6.34 -2.68 1.52
N VAL A 38 5.47 -3.68 1.31
CA VAL A 38 4.25 -3.84 2.10
C VAL A 38 4.59 -4.24 3.53
N LEU A 39 5.48 -5.21 3.73
CA LEU A 39 5.94 -5.61 5.06
C LEU A 39 6.57 -4.42 5.80
N HIS A 40 7.42 -3.65 5.12
CA HIS A 40 8.03 -2.46 5.73
C HIS A 40 6.97 -1.48 6.26
N ARG A 41 5.91 -1.21 5.49
CA ARG A 41 4.81 -0.37 5.97
C ARG A 41 4.06 -0.98 7.15
N VAL A 42 3.83 -2.30 7.15
CA VAL A 42 3.18 -3.02 8.26
C VAL A 42 4.01 -2.89 9.54
N ALA A 43 5.32 -3.12 9.45
CA ALA A 43 6.24 -3.01 10.57
C ALA A 43 6.29 -1.57 11.13
N ALA A 44 6.34 -0.56 10.25
CA ALA A 44 6.29 0.83 10.66
C ALA A 44 4.95 1.21 11.33
N ALA A 45 3.84 0.67 10.82
CA ALA A 45 2.51 0.95 11.35
C ALA A 45 2.29 0.36 12.75
N GLU A 46 2.88 -0.81 13.05
CA GLU A 46 2.62 -1.57 14.29
C GLU A 46 2.80 -0.73 15.56
N SER A 47 3.87 0.06 15.63
CA SER A 47 4.17 0.93 16.77
C SER A 47 3.49 2.30 16.71
N THR A 48 2.85 2.62 15.58
CA THR A 48 2.28 3.94 15.31
C THR A 48 0.93 4.12 15.99
N LYS A 49 0.77 5.29 16.63
CA LYS A 49 -0.49 5.74 17.25
C LYS A 49 -0.96 7.04 16.59
N HIS A 50 -2.20 7.05 16.13
CA HIS A 50 -2.84 8.24 15.59
C HIS A 50 -3.88 8.77 16.58
N GLN A 51 -3.80 10.06 16.90
CA GLN A 51 -4.80 10.80 17.68
C GLN A 51 -6.07 11.04 16.84
N ALA A 52 -6.72 9.95 16.45
CA ALA A 52 -7.94 9.93 15.65
C ALA A 52 -8.88 8.86 16.20
N LYS A 53 -10.18 9.08 16.06
CA LYS A 53 -11.24 8.17 16.52
C LYS A 53 -11.78 7.38 15.34
N CYS A 54 -11.82 6.06 15.45
CA CYS A 54 -12.41 5.23 14.41
C CYS A 54 -13.91 5.51 14.27
N TYR A 55 -14.38 5.73 13.04
CA TYR A 55 -15.79 5.97 12.74
C TYR A 55 -16.66 4.74 13.01
N VAL A 56 -16.13 3.53 12.85
CA VAL A 56 -16.86 2.25 12.97
C VAL A 56 -16.90 1.75 14.41
N CYS A 57 -15.76 1.36 14.98
CA CYS A 57 -15.68 0.80 16.34
C CYS A 57 -15.55 1.85 17.45
N LYS A 58 -15.45 3.15 17.11
CA LYS A 58 -15.29 4.26 18.06
C LYS A 58 -14.02 4.23 18.92
N GLN A 59 -13.08 3.33 18.67
CA GLN A 59 -11.78 3.26 19.34
C GLN A 59 -10.95 4.53 19.09
N CYS A 60 -10.28 5.02 20.14
CA CYS A 60 -9.32 6.12 20.12
C CYS A 60 -8.24 5.83 21.18
N PRO A 61 -6.93 6.00 20.89
CA PRO A 61 -6.34 6.32 19.59
C PRO A 61 -6.37 5.13 18.63
N ILE A 62 -6.32 5.39 17.31
CA ILE A 62 -6.11 4.35 16.30
C ILE A 62 -4.64 3.89 16.39
N LYS A 63 -4.43 2.58 16.55
CA LYS A 63 -3.12 1.92 16.51
C LYS A 63 -2.96 1.22 15.17
N GLY A 64 -1.74 1.14 14.63
CA GLY A 64 -1.54 0.57 13.31
C GLY A 64 -1.94 1.53 12.20
N PHE A 65 -2.37 0.99 11.07
CA PHE A 65 -2.81 1.81 9.94
C PHE A 65 -4.07 2.64 10.25
N ARG A 66 -4.04 3.90 9.81
CA ARG A 66 -5.21 4.78 9.74
C ARG A 66 -5.66 4.95 8.29
N TYR A 67 -6.90 4.56 8.02
CA TYR A 67 -7.54 4.68 6.72
C TYR A 67 -8.47 5.91 6.72
N ARG A 68 -8.11 6.95 5.98
CA ARG A 68 -8.88 8.19 5.90
C ARG A 68 -9.62 8.29 4.56
N SER A 69 -10.91 8.60 4.60
CA SER A 69 -11.66 8.90 3.38
C SER A 69 -11.21 10.22 2.77
N LEU A 70 -10.98 10.25 1.45
CA LEU A 70 -10.67 11.48 0.71
C LEU A 70 -11.93 12.25 0.28
N LYS A 71 -13.12 11.63 0.37
CA LYS A 71 -14.40 12.25 -0.01
C LYS A 71 -15.15 12.84 1.18
N GLN A 72 -15.09 12.18 2.34
CA GLN A 72 -15.79 12.60 3.55
C GLN A 72 -14.78 13.15 4.56
N PHE A 73 -15.03 14.36 5.06
CA PHE A 73 -14.19 14.94 6.10
C PHE A 73 -14.34 14.15 7.41
N ASN A 74 -13.21 13.93 8.09
CA ASN A 74 -13.14 13.31 9.42
C ASN A 74 -13.73 11.89 9.52
N VAL A 75 -13.74 11.13 8.41
CA VAL A 75 -14.03 9.70 8.43
C VAL A 75 -12.70 8.93 8.43
N ASP A 76 -12.28 8.57 9.64
CA ASP A 76 -11.12 7.73 9.91
C ASP A 76 -11.53 6.32 10.31
N ILE A 77 -10.87 5.32 9.79
CA ILE A 77 -11.15 3.90 10.03
C ILE A 77 -9.86 3.23 10.50
N CYS A 78 -9.93 2.42 11.56
CA CYS A 78 -8.79 1.66 12.04
C CYS A 78 -8.51 0.46 11.14
N GLN A 79 -7.27 -0.04 11.17
CA GLN A 79 -6.85 -1.23 10.46
C GLN A 79 -7.80 -2.42 10.59
N THR A 80 -8.20 -2.76 11.81
CA THR A 80 -9.11 -3.89 12.06
C THR A 80 -10.45 -3.70 11.34
N CYS A 81 -11.07 -2.52 11.43
CA CYS A 81 -12.37 -2.30 10.78
C CYS A 81 -12.26 -2.27 9.25
N PHE A 82 -11.15 -1.75 8.72
CA PHE A 82 -10.92 -1.71 7.28
C PHE A 82 -10.69 -3.12 6.71
N LEU A 83 -9.77 -3.90 7.29
CA LEU A 83 -9.43 -5.24 6.79
C LEU A 83 -10.57 -6.25 6.98
N THR A 84 -11.36 -6.12 8.05
CA THR A 84 -12.56 -6.97 8.27
C THR A 84 -13.78 -6.50 7.49
N GLY A 85 -13.71 -5.36 6.77
CA GLY A 85 -14.83 -4.81 6.02
C GLY A 85 -16.02 -4.37 6.90
N ARG A 86 -15.81 -4.09 8.20
CA ARG A 86 -16.89 -3.64 9.09
C ARG A 86 -17.37 -2.24 8.66
N THR A 87 -18.69 -2.09 8.48
CA THR A 87 -19.30 -0.80 8.13
C THR A 87 -20.46 -0.47 9.06
N THR A 88 -20.60 0.81 9.41
CA THR A 88 -21.78 1.32 10.09
C THR A 88 -22.79 1.78 9.03
N LYS A 89 -23.97 1.18 8.97
CA LYS A 89 -25.11 1.51 8.08
C LYS A 89 -25.04 1.02 6.62
N GLY A 90 -24.35 -0.08 6.33
CA GLY A 90 -24.45 -0.77 5.01
C GLY A 90 -23.95 0.01 3.79
N LYS A 91 -23.30 1.18 3.98
CA LYS A 91 -22.66 1.92 2.90
C LYS A 91 -21.30 1.31 2.61
N LYS A 92 -21.11 0.77 1.40
CA LYS A 92 -19.81 0.27 0.92
C LYS A 92 -18.77 1.39 0.95
N LEU A 93 -17.55 1.07 1.38
CA LEU A 93 -16.37 1.94 1.35
C LEU A 93 -15.83 2.11 -0.08
N HIS A 94 -16.68 2.51 -1.02
CA HIS A 94 -16.33 2.76 -2.43
C HIS A 94 -15.77 4.18 -2.64
N TYR A 95 -15.17 4.77 -1.61
CA TYR A 95 -14.52 6.07 -1.72
C TYR A 95 -13.02 5.87 -1.78
N PRO A 96 -12.28 6.74 -2.47
CA PRO A 96 -10.83 6.69 -2.43
C PRO A 96 -10.36 6.90 -0.98
N ILE A 97 -9.56 5.95 -0.49
CA ILE A 97 -9.04 5.91 0.87
C ILE A 97 -7.54 6.19 0.81
N MET A 98 -7.04 6.95 1.79
CA MET A 98 -5.62 7.17 2.01
C MET A 98 -5.18 6.43 3.27
N GLU A 99 -4.09 5.68 3.14
CA GLU A 99 -3.45 4.93 4.23
C GLU A 99 -2.35 5.78 4.87
N TYR A 100 -2.39 5.89 6.20
CA TYR A 100 -1.33 6.50 7.00
C TYR A 100 -0.73 5.43 7.92
N TYR A 101 0.60 5.35 7.94
CA TYR A 101 1.37 4.38 8.72
C TYR A 101 2.49 5.02 9.56
N THR A 102 2.73 6.34 9.42
CA THR A 102 3.64 7.11 10.27
C THR A 102 2.85 8.02 11.22
N PRO A 103 3.33 8.25 12.45
CA PRO A 103 2.69 9.20 13.35
C PRO A 103 2.84 10.60 12.76
N THR A 104 1.75 11.36 12.64
CA THR A 104 1.81 12.73 12.09
C THR A 104 2.69 13.62 12.96
N THR A 105 3.96 13.79 12.57
CA THR A 105 4.85 14.81 13.12
C THR A 105 4.47 16.18 12.55
N SER A 106 4.79 17.28 13.25
CA SER A 106 4.37 18.64 12.86
C SER A 106 4.82 19.04 11.44
N GLY A 107 5.97 18.55 10.99
CA GLY A 107 6.47 18.74 9.61
C GLY A 107 5.70 17.97 8.55
N GLU A 108 5.25 16.74 8.85
CA GLU A 108 4.41 15.95 7.94
C GLU A 108 3.00 16.54 7.82
N LYS A 109 2.43 17.09 8.90
CA LYS A 109 1.12 17.79 8.85
C LYS A 109 1.14 18.96 7.85
N MET A 110 2.25 19.69 7.74
CA MET A 110 2.39 20.78 6.77
C MET A 110 2.53 20.26 5.34
N ARG A 111 3.30 19.18 5.13
CA ARG A 111 3.43 18.52 3.82
C ARG A 111 2.11 17.91 3.35
N ASP A 112 1.35 17.28 4.26
CA ASP A 112 0.04 16.72 3.99
C ASP A 112 -0.99 17.80 3.71
N PHE A 113 -0.93 18.94 4.38
CA PHE A 113 -1.76 20.09 4.08
C PHE A 113 -1.46 20.64 2.68
N ALA A 114 -0.18 20.82 2.35
CA ALA A 114 0.25 21.24 1.01
C ALA A 114 -0.17 20.23 -0.07
N LYS A 115 -0.05 18.92 0.20
CA LYS A 115 -0.47 17.84 -0.71
C LYS A 115 -1.99 17.79 -0.86
N THR A 116 -2.75 18.04 0.21
CA THR A 116 -4.21 18.12 0.20
C THR A 116 -4.69 19.32 -0.63
N LEU A 117 -4.05 20.47 -0.48
CA LEU A 117 -4.31 21.64 -1.32
C LEU A 117 -4.00 21.34 -2.79
N LYS A 118 -2.83 20.75 -3.06
CA LYS A 118 -2.42 20.37 -4.43
C LYS A 118 -3.37 19.34 -5.05
N ASN A 119 -3.89 18.39 -4.27
CA ASN A 119 -4.88 17.41 -4.72
C ASN A 119 -6.27 18.03 -4.95
N LYS A 120 -6.69 19.01 -4.15
CA LYS A 120 -7.97 19.72 -4.34
C LYS A 120 -8.01 20.51 -5.65
N PHE A 121 -6.86 20.93 -6.17
CA PHE A 121 -6.74 21.60 -7.47
C PHE A 121 -6.62 20.63 -8.66
N ARG A 122 -6.57 19.31 -8.45
CA ARG A 122 -6.51 18.32 -9.53
C ARG A 122 -7.93 17.90 -9.95
N SER A 123 -8.18 17.83 -11.25
CA SER A 123 -9.50 17.54 -11.82
C SER A 123 -9.98 16.12 -11.54
N LYS A 124 -11.30 15.88 -11.56
CA LYS A 124 -11.89 14.54 -11.36
C LYS A 124 -11.35 13.49 -12.34
N GLN A 125 -11.04 13.88 -13.58
CA GLN A 125 -10.45 13.00 -14.60
C GLN A 125 -9.03 12.53 -14.26
N TYR A 126 -8.27 13.29 -13.48
CA TYR A 126 -6.93 12.90 -13.05
C TYR A 126 -6.97 11.73 -12.06
N PHE A 127 -7.88 11.76 -11.09
CA PHE A 127 -8.03 10.69 -10.09
C PHE A 127 -8.66 9.41 -10.66
N THR A 128 -9.47 9.51 -11.73
CA THR A 128 -10.00 8.33 -12.43
C THR A 128 -8.96 7.66 -13.31
N LYS A 129 -8.02 8.42 -13.90
CA LYS A 129 -6.91 7.89 -14.71
C LYS A 129 -5.71 7.42 -13.88
N HIS A 130 -5.52 8.00 -12.70
CA HIS A 130 -4.48 7.62 -11.75
C HIS A 130 -5.09 7.27 -10.39
N PRO A 131 -5.81 6.14 -10.28
CA PRO A 131 -6.09 5.58 -8.96
C PRO A 131 -4.72 5.33 -8.30
N GLN A 132 -4.41 6.06 -7.22
CA GLN A 132 -3.18 5.83 -6.46
C GLN A 132 -3.25 4.48 -5.75
N ARG A 133 -3.05 3.41 -6.51
CA ARG A 133 -2.68 2.10 -6.00
C ARG A 133 -1.16 2.13 -5.95
N GLY A 134 -0.60 2.42 -4.78
CA GLY A 134 0.84 2.35 -4.54
C GLY A 134 1.37 0.92 -4.47
N TYR A 135 0.68 -0.04 -5.11
CA TYR A 135 0.96 -1.47 -5.03
C TYR A 135 1.09 -2.01 -6.45
N LEU A 136 2.25 -2.61 -6.75
CA LEU A 136 2.44 -3.44 -7.92
C LEU A 136 1.54 -4.68 -7.78
N PRO A 137 0.69 -4.99 -8.77
CA PRO A 137 -0.18 -6.16 -8.71
C PRO A 137 0.67 -7.43 -8.65
N VAL A 138 0.26 -8.38 -7.79
CA VAL A 138 0.88 -9.72 -7.81
C VAL A 138 0.37 -10.44 -9.04
N GLN A 139 1.24 -10.71 -10.01
CA GLN A 139 0.89 -11.55 -11.16
C GLN A 139 0.57 -12.95 -10.64
N SER A 140 -0.67 -13.40 -10.88
CA SER A 140 -1.07 -14.76 -10.54
C SER A 140 -0.58 -15.70 -11.64
N VAL A 141 0.02 -16.83 -11.25
CA VAL A 141 0.60 -17.82 -12.19
C VAL A 141 -0.44 -18.38 -13.17
N LEU A 142 -1.74 -18.20 -12.87
CA LEU A 142 -2.86 -18.69 -13.67
C LEU A 142 -3.14 -17.87 -14.94
N GLU A 143 -2.64 -16.63 -15.06
CA GLU A 143 -2.90 -15.78 -16.24
C GLU A 143 -1.91 -16.02 -17.39
N ALA A 144 -0.95 -16.94 -17.24
CA ALA A 144 0.04 -17.25 -18.28
C ALA A 144 -0.38 -18.35 -19.26
N GLU A 145 -1.56 -18.96 -19.08
CA GLU A 145 -2.04 -20.11 -19.88
C GLU A 145 -3.33 -19.79 -20.69
N SER A 146 -3.55 -18.54 -21.12
CA SER A 146 -4.75 -18.20 -21.90
C SER A 146 -4.51 -17.27 -23.10
N SER A 147 -3.33 -17.34 -23.70
CA SER A 147 -3.05 -16.65 -24.96
C SER A 147 -2.33 -17.56 -25.94
N GLU A 148 -2.96 -18.70 -26.25
CA GLU A 148 -2.75 -19.39 -27.52
C GLU A 148 -4.13 -19.81 -28.05
N THR A 149 -4.64 -19.04 -29.00
CA THR A 149 -5.52 -19.51 -30.07
C THR A 149 -5.44 -18.56 -31.24
#